data_AF-A0A2E6SVE4-F1
#
_entry.id   AF-A0A2E6SVE4-F1
#
_cell.length_a   1.000
_cell.length_b   1.000
_cell.length_c   1.000
_cell.angle_alpha   90.00
_cell.angle_beta   90.00
_cell.angle_gamma   90.00
#
_symmetry.space_group_name_H-M   'P 1'
#
loop_
_entity.id
_entity.type
_entity.pdbx_description
1 polymer ?
#
loop_
_entity_poly.entity_id
_entity_poly.type
_entity_poly.pdbx_seq_one_letter_code
_entity_poly.pdbx_strand_id
1 'polypeptide(L)'
;MLLEEISYLHLPINSKTINLNTNFKIRKMKTNQTIQKIKNYSKIPVLALAILLTGCKKDDPDDDVPAEEHDHEMITDVDLIFTNDADPSDVVVVSAVDPDGEGVAELTIEDAINLDTGKTYTLTLEIWNDHDDHDDHDDHDDEGQHEEEDHDDHDEEGDHDDHDEDHGENIGEEIAEEADEHQVFFSFTNDAFSSPSGNGNIDNSSDAINYLDEDSNGYPLGLETSWTTSSVVSDGTFKVVLMHQPDVKTSSSGVNDGDADFELEFKLNIQ
;
A
#
# COMPACT_ATOMS: atom_id res chain seq x y z
N MET A 1 -38.44 56.07 -37.31
CA MET A 1 -38.60 54.82 -36.53
C MET A 1 -38.24 53.69 -37.48
N LEU A 2 -36.96 53.31 -37.60
CA LEU A 2 -36.23 52.34 -36.74
C LEU A 2 -36.98 50.99 -36.73
N LEU A 3 -36.53 50.01 -37.53
CA LEU A 3 -35.55 48.93 -37.21
C LEU A 3 -36.22 47.88 -36.28
N GLU A 4 -36.19 46.55 -36.46
CA GLU A 4 -35.23 45.61 -37.06
C GLU A 4 -35.94 44.33 -37.54
N GLU A 5 -35.49 43.72 -38.64
CA GLU A 5 -35.66 42.28 -38.89
C GLU A 5 -34.34 41.57 -38.63
N ILE A 6 -34.37 40.51 -37.83
CA ILE A 6 -33.21 39.67 -37.51
C ILE A 6 -32.95 38.74 -38.70
N SER A 7 -31.89 39.05 -39.44
CA SER A 7 -31.31 38.19 -40.48
C SER A 7 -30.52 37.06 -39.82
N TYR A 8 -30.94 35.80 -40.04
CA TYR A 8 -30.12 34.62 -39.76
C TYR A 8 -29.04 34.47 -40.84
N LEU A 9 -27.79 34.72 -40.48
CA LEU A 9 -26.62 34.41 -41.32
C LEU A 9 -26.39 32.90 -41.31
N HIS A 10 -26.73 32.20 -42.39
CA HIS A 10 -26.18 30.88 -42.69
C HIS A 10 -24.73 31.07 -43.14
N LEU A 11 -23.77 30.75 -42.27
CA LEU A 11 -22.37 30.65 -42.65
C LEU A 11 -22.13 29.30 -43.36
N PRO A 12 -21.52 29.28 -44.55
CA PRO A 12 -21.12 28.04 -45.19
C PRO A 12 -19.90 27.44 -44.47
N ILE A 13 -20.00 26.20 -44.01
CA ILE A 13 -18.87 25.40 -43.50
C ILE A 13 -18.00 25.04 -44.71
N ASN A 14 -16.96 25.82 -44.95
CA ASN A 14 -15.94 25.52 -45.94
C ASN A 14 -15.00 24.44 -45.37
N SER A 15 -15.14 23.20 -45.84
CA SER A 15 -14.20 22.11 -45.56
C SER A 15 -12.85 22.40 -46.24
N LYS A 16 -12.00 23.19 -45.58
CA LYS A 16 -10.58 23.27 -45.95
C LYS A 16 -9.89 22.02 -45.43
N THR A 17 -9.55 21.15 -46.36
CA THR A 17 -8.56 20.08 -46.22
C THR A 17 -7.27 20.68 -45.65
N ILE A 18 -6.90 20.28 -44.43
CA ILE A 18 -5.62 20.63 -43.83
C ILE A 18 -4.55 19.77 -44.51
N ASN A 19 -3.75 20.38 -45.37
CA ASN A 19 -2.62 19.75 -46.02
C ASN A 19 -1.41 19.86 -45.08
N LEU A 20 -1.19 18.86 -44.22
CA LEU A 20 0.02 18.74 -43.41
C LEU A 20 1.15 18.22 -44.30
N ASN A 21 1.93 19.14 -44.85
CA ASN A 21 3.17 18.81 -45.55
C ASN A 21 4.35 18.97 -44.58
N THR A 22 4.44 18.06 -43.61
CA THR A 22 5.60 17.94 -42.72
C THR A 22 6.59 16.94 -43.33
N ASN A 23 7.69 17.46 -43.88
CA ASN A 23 8.84 16.66 -44.27
C ASN A 23 9.58 16.18 -43.01
N PHE A 24 9.06 15.14 -42.34
CA PHE A 24 9.78 14.48 -41.26
C PHE A 24 10.76 13.47 -41.87
N LYS A 25 12.04 13.84 -41.88
CA LYS A 25 13.13 12.98 -42.37
C LYS A 25 13.42 11.92 -41.31
N ILE A 26 12.77 10.77 -41.40
CA ILE A 26 13.04 9.60 -40.55
C ILE A 26 14.49 9.15 -40.81
N ARG A 27 15.41 9.52 -39.91
CA ARG A 27 16.72 8.85 -39.85
C ARG A 27 16.48 7.45 -39.32
N LYS A 28 16.60 6.44 -40.18
CA LYS A 28 16.70 5.05 -39.75
C LYS A 28 17.91 4.93 -38.81
N MET A 29 17.66 4.77 -37.50
CA MET A 29 18.67 4.32 -36.57
C MET A 29 19.01 2.87 -36.94
N LYS A 30 20.24 2.66 -37.40
CA LYS A 30 20.79 1.32 -37.56
C LYS A 30 21.04 0.77 -36.16
N THR A 31 20.24 -0.20 -35.75
CA THR A 31 20.54 -1.09 -34.63
C THR A 31 21.88 -1.78 -34.91
N ASN A 32 22.93 -1.35 -34.20
CA ASN A 32 24.19 -2.09 -34.15
C ASN A 32 24.00 -3.29 -33.21
N GLN A 33 23.52 -4.40 -33.75
CA GLN A 33 23.67 -5.69 -33.07
C GLN A 33 25.13 -6.11 -33.18
N THR A 34 25.90 -5.86 -32.12
CA THR A 34 27.27 -6.37 -32.00
C THR A 34 27.19 -7.85 -31.63
N ILE A 35 27.49 -8.70 -32.60
CA ILE A 35 27.58 -10.16 -32.48
C ILE A 35 28.61 -10.51 -31.40
N GLN A 36 28.16 -10.99 -30.23
CA GLN A 36 29.04 -11.58 -29.23
C GLN A 36 29.53 -12.95 -29.72
N LYS A 37 30.81 -13.03 -30.10
CA LYS A 37 31.49 -14.30 -30.40
C LYS A 37 31.89 -14.98 -29.10
N ILE A 38 31.09 -15.94 -28.65
CA ILE A 38 31.43 -16.82 -27.53
C ILE A 38 32.43 -17.86 -28.06
N LYS A 39 33.68 -17.79 -27.58
CA LYS A 39 34.70 -18.84 -27.80
C LYS A 39 34.78 -19.71 -26.56
N ASN A 40 34.54 -21.01 -26.75
CA ASN A 40 34.58 -22.03 -25.72
C ASN A 40 36.01 -22.52 -25.40
N TYR A 41 36.13 -23.06 -24.18
CA TYR A 41 37.08 -24.07 -23.67
C TYR A 41 38.43 -23.61 -23.10
N SER A 42 38.61 -23.82 -21.79
CA SER A 42 39.82 -24.47 -21.27
C SER A 42 39.52 -25.17 -19.93
N LYS A 43 39.80 -26.48 -19.89
CA LYS A 43 39.79 -27.34 -18.69
C LYS A 43 41.23 -27.37 -18.16
N ILE A 44 41.45 -27.13 -16.86
CA ILE A 44 42.66 -27.55 -16.15
C ILE A 44 42.27 -28.11 -14.77
N PRO A 45 42.76 -29.30 -14.36
CA PRO A 45 42.39 -29.98 -13.13
C PRO A 45 43.39 -29.80 -11.96
N VAL A 46 42.84 -29.90 -10.74
CA VAL A 46 43.35 -30.47 -9.46
C VAL A 46 44.77 -30.13 -8.97
N LEU A 47 44.85 -29.55 -7.77
CA LEU A 47 45.83 -29.96 -6.74
C LEU A 47 45.27 -29.71 -5.32
N ALA A 48 45.16 -30.78 -4.55
CA ALA A 48 44.81 -30.77 -3.12
C ALA A 48 46.05 -30.56 -2.26
N LEU A 49 45.97 -29.79 -1.15
CA LEU A 49 46.69 -30.09 0.10
C LEU A 49 46.28 -29.22 1.31
N ALA A 50 45.91 -29.94 2.38
CA ALA A 50 46.08 -29.67 3.82
C ALA A 50 45.42 -28.46 4.52
N ILE A 51 44.55 -28.86 5.45
CA ILE A 51 44.01 -28.14 6.61
C ILE A 51 45.12 -27.49 7.45
N LEU A 52 44.91 -26.23 7.83
CA LEU A 52 45.48 -25.62 9.03
C LEU A 52 44.33 -25.01 9.84
N LEU A 53 44.00 -25.64 10.97
CA LEU A 53 43.15 -25.08 12.01
C LEU A 53 43.96 -23.98 12.72
N THR A 54 43.63 -22.72 12.44
CA THR A 54 44.09 -21.57 13.25
C THR A 54 42.99 -21.21 14.23
N GLY A 55 43.38 -21.09 15.50
CA GLY A 55 42.50 -21.13 16.65
C GLY A 55 41.45 -20.03 16.72
N CYS A 56 40.37 -20.35 17.43
CA CYS A 56 39.38 -19.41 17.92
C CYS A 56 40.08 -18.33 18.76
N LYS A 57 40.13 -17.11 18.23
CA LYS A 57 40.10 -15.94 19.11
C LYS A 57 38.68 -15.85 19.65
N LYS A 58 38.56 -15.79 20.96
CA LYS A 58 37.40 -15.19 21.63
C LYS A 58 37.55 -13.69 21.45
N ASP A 59 37.13 -13.20 20.30
CA ASP A 59 36.75 -11.81 20.13
C ASP A 59 35.21 -11.91 20.10
N ASP A 60 34.54 -11.52 21.19
CA ASP A 60 33.07 -11.50 21.27
C ASP A 60 32.55 -10.54 20.17
N PRO A 61 31.80 -11.02 19.18
CA PRO A 61 31.09 -10.17 18.22
C PRO A 61 29.61 -10.04 18.59
N ASP A 62 29.19 -10.47 19.78
CA ASP A 62 27.78 -10.51 20.15
C ASP A 62 27.37 -9.22 20.87
N ASP A 63 27.37 -8.13 20.11
CA ASP A 63 26.41 -7.02 20.27
C ASP A 63 25.58 -6.88 18.98
N ASP A 64 25.51 -7.96 18.20
CA ASP A 64 24.45 -8.17 17.23
C ASP A 64 23.23 -8.61 18.05
N VAL A 65 22.57 -7.65 18.71
CA VAL A 65 21.13 -7.80 19.00
C VAL A 65 20.53 -8.17 17.64
N PRO A 66 19.92 -9.36 17.46
CA PRO A 66 19.18 -9.65 16.24
C PRO A 66 18.28 -8.45 16.00
N ALA A 67 18.21 -7.94 14.76
CA ALA A 67 17.18 -6.96 14.42
C ALA A 67 15.87 -7.50 15.01
N GLU A 68 15.13 -6.67 15.76
CA GLU A 68 13.83 -7.10 16.25
C GLU A 68 13.07 -7.61 15.03
N GLU A 69 12.73 -8.90 15.06
CA GLU A 69 11.89 -9.45 14.01
C GLU A 69 10.51 -8.86 14.32
N HIS A 70 10.17 -7.77 13.62
CA HIS A 70 8.84 -7.17 13.68
C HIS A 70 7.86 -8.27 13.23
N ASP A 71 7.01 -8.69 14.16
CA ASP A 71 6.00 -9.71 13.92
C ASP A 71 5.01 -9.16 12.89
N HIS A 72 4.43 -10.03 12.06
CA HIS A 72 3.43 -9.56 11.09
C HIS A 72 2.25 -8.93 11.83
N GLU A 73 1.77 -7.79 11.34
CA GLU A 73 0.64 -7.08 11.94
C GLU A 73 -0.62 -7.93 11.81
N MET A 74 -1.34 -8.11 12.92
CA MET A 74 -2.64 -8.76 12.91
C MET A 74 -3.67 -7.78 12.34
N ILE A 75 -4.15 -8.03 11.13
CA ILE A 75 -5.10 -7.15 10.43
C ILE A 75 -6.43 -7.89 10.29
N THR A 76 -7.46 -7.40 10.98
CA THR A 76 -8.81 -7.97 10.90
C THR A 76 -9.74 -7.15 10.03
N ASP A 77 -9.50 -5.84 9.92
CA ASP A 77 -10.41 -4.91 9.26
C ASP A 77 -9.64 -3.92 8.40
N VAL A 78 -10.05 -3.81 7.13
CA VAL A 78 -9.50 -2.86 6.17
C VAL A 78 -10.64 -2.11 5.49
N ASP A 79 -10.72 -0.81 5.77
CA ASP A 79 -11.67 0.12 5.16
C ASP A 79 -10.98 0.98 4.10
N LEU A 80 -11.52 0.98 2.89
CA LEU A 80 -11.15 1.93 1.83
C LEU A 80 -12.18 3.05 1.80
N ILE A 81 -11.77 4.25 2.19
CA ILE A 81 -12.63 5.43 2.30
C ILE A 81 -12.31 6.41 1.18
N PHE A 82 -13.17 6.45 0.17
CA PHE A 82 -13.09 7.42 -0.93
C PHE A 82 -13.93 8.66 -0.61
N THR A 83 -13.28 9.79 -0.35
CA THR A 83 -13.93 11.08 -0.10
C THR A 83 -13.82 11.98 -1.33
N ASN A 84 -14.95 12.48 -1.85
CA ASN A 84 -14.95 13.37 -3.00
C ASN A 84 -14.37 14.75 -2.67
N ASP A 85 -13.32 15.15 -3.38
CA ASP A 85 -12.62 16.43 -3.15
C ASP A 85 -13.54 17.65 -3.37
N ALA A 86 -14.56 17.53 -4.23
CA ALA A 86 -15.48 18.61 -4.54
C ALA A 86 -16.70 18.66 -3.61
N ASP A 87 -17.01 17.56 -2.92
CA ASP A 87 -18.13 17.42 -2.00
C ASP A 87 -17.76 16.44 -0.87
N PRO A 88 -17.20 16.91 0.26
CA PRO A 88 -16.77 16.03 1.34
C PRO A 88 -17.90 15.24 2.03
N SER A 89 -19.16 15.44 1.64
CA SER A 89 -20.29 14.62 2.10
C SER A 89 -20.57 13.42 1.20
N ASP A 90 -19.98 13.38 0.00
CA ASP A 90 -19.95 12.23 -0.89
C ASP A 90 -18.75 11.35 -0.52
N VAL A 91 -19.03 10.37 0.36
CA VAL A 91 -18.06 9.41 0.88
C VAL A 91 -18.52 8.00 0.51
N VAL A 92 -17.61 7.21 -0.03
CA VAL A 92 -17.81 5.79 -0.35
C VAL A 92 -16.85 4.98 0.52
N VAL A 93 -17.39 4.13 1.38
CA VAL A 93 -16.63 3.21 2.23
C VAL A 93 -16.89 1.79 1.73
N VAL A 94 -15.83 1.00 1.60
CA VAL A 94 -15.91 -0.45 1.37
C VAL A 94 -14.94 -1.16 2.30
N SER A 95 -15.34 -2.33 2.78
CA SER A 95 -14.62 -3.04 3.85
C SER A 95 -14.16 -4.42 3.39
N ALA A 96 -13.04 -4.86 3.94
CA ALA A 96 -12.62 -6.25 3.97
C ALA A 96 -12.42 -6.66 5.43
N VAL A 97 -13.08 -7.75 5.85
CA VAL A 97 -13.15 -8.13 7.27
C VAL A 97 -12.77 -9.60 7.45
N ASP A 98 -12.06 -9.91 8.53
CA ASP A 98 -11.76 -11.27 8.95
C ASP A 98 -13.04 -11.94 9.47
N PRO A 99 -13.52 -13.04 8.84
CA PRO A 99 -14.74 -13.69 9.27
C PRO A 99 -14.60 -14.56 10.53
N ASP A 100 -13.38 -14.89 10.99
CA ASP A 100 -13.15 -15.77 12.13
C ASP A 100 -12.08 -15.32 13.16
N GLY A 101 -11.47 -14.15 13.00
CA GLY A 101 -10.55 -13.54 13.97
C GLY A 101 -9.21 -14.26 14.01
N GLU A 102 -8.78 -14.79 15.16
CA GLU A 102 -7.54 -15.60 15.25
C GLU A 102 -7.57 -16.95 14.46
N GLY A 103 -8.55 -17.14 13.59
CA GLY A 103 -8.62 -18.28 12.71
C GLY A 103 -7.57 -18.24 11.61
N VAL A 104 -7.83 -18.98 10.53
CA VAL A 104 -6.94 -19.03 9.36
C VAL A 104 -7.68 -18.57 8.10
N ALA A 105 -8.84 -17.95 8.27
CA ALA A 105 -9.54 -17.37 7.15
C ALA A 105 -8.77 -16.14 6.65
N GLU A 106 -8.97 -15.83 5.37
CA GLU A 106 -8.48 -14.58 4.80
C GLU A 106 -9.59 -13.53 4.90
N LEU A 107 -9.20 -12.25 4.90
CA LEU A 107 -10.10 -11.11 4.80
C LEU A 107 -11.13 -11.30 3.67
N THR A 108 -12.40 -11.05 3.99
CA THR A 108 -13.51 -11.18 3.06
C THR A 108 -14.02 -9.80 2.63
N ILE A 109 -14.08 -9.57 1.31
CA ILE A 109 -14.62 -8.33 0.72
C ILE A 109 -16.15 -8.30 0.90
N GLU A 110 -16.66 -7.28 1.60
CA GLU A 110 -18.10 -7.12 1.86
C GLU A 110 -18.85 -6.43 0.71
N ASP A 111 -18.24 -5.41 0.10
CA ASP A 111 -18.89 -4.55 -0.89
C ASP A 111 -18.01 -4.20 -2.11
N ALA A 112 -18.67 -3.76 -3.18
CA ALA A 112 -17.98 -3.26 -4.38
C ALA A 112 -17.75 -1.74 -4.28
N ILE A 113 -16.62 -1.28 -4.84
CA ILE A 113 -16.32 0.15 -4.99
C ILE A 113 -17.24 0.73 -6.07
N ASN A 114 -18.01 1.77 -5.72
CA ASN A 114 -18.91 2.46 -6.64
C ASN A 114 -18.62 3.97 -6.63
N LEU A 115 -17.95 4.48 -7.66
CA LEU A 115 -17.58 5.89 -7.76
C LEU A 115 -18.33 6.61 -8.90
N ASP A 116 -18.48 7.92 -8.78
CA ASP A 116 -19.03 8.75 -9.86
C ASP A 116 -17.95 9.09 -10.91
N THR A 117 -18.37 9.20 -12.17
CA THR A 117 -17.51 9.52 -13.31
C THR A 117 -17.07 10.99 -13.30
N GLY A 118 -15.79 11.23 -13.59
CA GLY A 118 -15.22 12.57 -13.73
C GLY A 118 -15.07 13.33 -12.41
N LYS A 119 -14.95 12.60 -11.29
CA LYS A 119 -14.71 13.12 -9.95
C LYS A 119 -13.27 12.84 -9.53
N THR A 120 -12.79 13.59 -8.55
CA THR A 120 -11.56 13.26 -7.82
C THR A 120 -11.94 12.85 -6.41
N TYR A 121 -11.38 11.73 -5.98
CA TYR A 121 -11.52 11.20 -4.64
C TYR A 121 -10.15 11.14 -3.98
N THR A 122 -10.08 11.50 -2.71
CA THR A 122 -9.01 11.11 -1.82
C THR A 122 -9.38 9.76 -1.21
N LEU A 123 -8.54 8.75 -1.39
CA LEU A 123 -8.66 7.45 -0.76
C LEU A 123 -7.80 7.46 0.51
N THR A 124 -8.43 7.15 1.64
CA THR A 124 -7.78 6.86 2.92
C THR A 124 -7.99 5.39 3.25
N LEU A 125 -6.94 4.69 3.69
CA LEU A 125 -7.05 3.36 4.28
C LEU A 125 -7.15 3.51 5.80
N GLU A 126 -8.18 2.91 6.39
CA GLU A 126 -8.26 2.67 7.83
C GLU A 126 -8.07 1.17 8.06
N ILE A 127 -7.09 0.80 8.88
CA ILE A 127 -6.63 -0.58 9.07
C ILE A 127 -6.64 -0.84 10.58
N TRP A 128 -7.33 -1.89 11.01
CA TRP A 128 -7.56 -2.20 12.41
C TRP A 128 -7.35 -3.68 12.72
N ASN A 129 -7.04 -3.92 13.98
CA ASN A 129 -7.20 -5.20 14.66
C ASN A 129 -8.37 -5.07 15.64
N ASP A 130 -9.59 -5.26 15.16
CA ASP A 130 -10.84 -5.15 15.94
C ASP A 130 -11.21 -6.48 16.61
N HIS A 131 -10.21 -7.21 17.12
CA HIS A 131 -10.50 -8.35 17.97
C HIS A 131 -11.03 -7.84 19.32
N ASP A 132 -12.25 -8.23 19.68
CA ASP A 132 -12.71 -8.16 21.06
C ASP A 132 -11.75 -9.06 21.86
N ASP A 133 -10.74 -8.47 22.50
CA ASP A 133 -9.88 -9.11 23.50
C ASP A 133 -10.69 -9.38 24.79
N HIS A 134 -11.84 -10.03 24.63
CA HIS A 134 -12.51 -10.75 25.71
C HIS A 134 -11.74 -12.06 25.98
N ASP A 135 -10.44 -11.93 26.20
CA ASP A 135 -9.76 -12.81 27.14
C ASP A 135 -10.31 -12.48 28.52
N ASP A 136 -11.40 -13.16 28.88
CA ASP A 136 -11.83 -13.44 30.24
C ASP A 136 -10.73 -14.22 31.00
N HIS A 137 -9.48 -13.73 30.99
CA HIS A 137 -8.43 -14.10 31.93
C HIS A 137 -8.59 -13.30 33.22
N ASP A 138 -9.83 -13.33 33.73
CA ASP A 138 -10.20 -13.05 35.11
C ASP A 138 -9.78 -14.22 36.03
N ASP A 139 -8.65 -14.88 35.73
CA ASP A 139 -7.96 -15.80 36.61
C ASP A 139 -6.89 -15.02 37.39
N HIS A 140 -7.35 -14.02 38.15
CA HIS A 140 -6.69 -13.65 39.40
C HIS A 140 -6.80 -14.83 40.37
N ASP A 141 -6.02 -15.87 40.12
CA ASP A 141 -5.67 -16.90 41.10
C ASP A 141 -4.70 -16.26 42.11
N ASP A 142 -5.23 -15.36 42.96
CA ASP A 142 -4.62 -15.01 44.25
C ASP A 142 -4.78 -16.21 45.20
N GLU A 143 -4.10 -17.32 44.88
CA GLU A 143 -3.79 -18.38 45.83
C GLU A 143 -2.64 -17.88 46.71
N GLY A 144 -3.03 -17.14 47.74
CA GLY A 144 -2.13 -16.49 48.68
C GLY A 144 -1.07 -17.41 49.30
N GLN A 145 0.09 -16.82 49.52
CA GLN A 145 0.94 -17.04 50.69
C GLN A 145 2.15 -16.11 50.63
N HIS A 146 2.01 -14.89 51.15
CA HIS A 146 3.14 -14.22 51.76
C HIS A 146 2.75 -13.73 53.15
N GLU A 147 3.49 -14.25 54.12
CA GLU A 147 3.22 -14.21 55.53
C GLU A 147 3.17 -12.78 56.08
N GLU A 148 2.40 -12.64 57.16
CA GLU A 148 2.30 -11.46 58.01
C GLU A 148 3.67 -10.81 58.27
N GLU A 149 3.82 -9.52 57.98
CA GLU A 149 4.55 -8.57 58.83
C GLU A 149 4.34 -7.11 58.33
N ASP A 150 3.68 -6.33 59.19
CA ASP A 150 3.67 -4.86 59.32
C ASP A 150 3.00 -4.00 58.23
N HIS A 151 1.70 -3.75 58.45
CA HIS A 151 0.98 -2.58 57.95
C HIS A 151 1.47 -1.31 58.66
N ASP A 152 2.07 -0.37 57.93
CA ASP A 152 2.12 1.04 58.30
C ASP A 152 1.71 1.89 57.08
N ASP A 153 0.55 2.54 57.24
CA ASP A 153 -0.10 3.59 56.47
C ASP A 153 0.69 4.25 55.33
N HIS A 154 0.22 4.04 54.09
CA HIS A 154 0.23 5.08 53.06
C HIS A 154 -1.03 4.96 52.20
N ASP A 155 -2.09 5.61 52.68
CA ASP A 155 -3.22 6.04 51.85
C ASP A 155 -2.68 7.09 50.84
N GLU A 156 -2.42 6.67 49.61
CA GLU A 156 -2.47 7.58 48.48
C GLU A 156 -3.24 6.85 47.38
N GLU A 157 -4.56 7.06 47.42
CA GLU A 157 -5.48 6.65 46.38
C GLU A 157 -5.13 7.40 45.09
N GLY A 158 -4.29 6.76 44.28
CA GLY A 158 -4.34 6.94 42.84
C GLY A 158 -5.41 6.00 42.33
N ASP A 159 -6.58 6.54 42.00
CA ASP A 159 -7.46 5.95 41.00
C ASP A 159 -6.57 5.66 39.78
N HIS A 160 -6.18 4.40 39.62
CA HIS A 160 -5.83 3.88 38.32
C HIS A 160 -7.18 3.77 37.63
N ASP A 161 -7.52 4.80 36.86
CA ASP A 161 -8.57 4.71 35.84
C ASP A 161 -8.14 3.55 34.92
N ASP A 162 -8.61 2.34 35.23
CA ASP A 162 -8.62 1.21 34.32
C ASP A 162 -9.51 1.63 33.15
N HIS A 163 -8.90 2.30 32.20
CA HIS A 163 -9.45 2.52 30.87
C HIS A 163 -9.36 1.17 30.14
N ASP A 164 -10.26 0.25 30.52
CA ASP A 164 -10.70 -0.84 29.65
C ASP A 164 -11.50 -0.19 28.51
N GLU A 165 -10.77 0.47 27.61
CA GLU A 165 -11.26 0.81 26.29
C GLU A 165 -11.05 -0.43 25.42
N ASP A 166 -12.06 -1.28 25.45
CA ASP A 166 -12.42 -2.30 24.45
C ASP A 166 -12.54 -1.65 23.07
N HIS A 167 -11.40 -1.23 22.54
CA HIS A 167 -11.24 -0.53 21.27
C HIS A 167 -10.11 -1.26 20.54
N GLY A 168 -10.42 -1.87 19.41
CA GLY A 168 -9.43 -2.53 18.56
C GLY A 168 -8.19 -1.66 18.31
N GLU A 169 -7.05 -2.32 18.07
CA GLU A 169 -5.78 -1.64 17.84
C GLU A 169 -5.77 -0.98 16.46
N ASN A 170 -5.30 0.28 16.40
CA ASN A 170 -5.19 1.04 15.16
C ASN A 170 -3.90 0.69 14.42
N ILE A 171 -3.92 -0.41 13.66
CA ILE A 171 -2.78 -0.87 12.88
C ILE A 171 -2.36 0.17 11.82
N GLY A 172 -3.29 0.98 11.30
CA GLY A 172 -2.96 2.08 10.41
C GLY A 172 -2.02 3.13 11.01
N GLU A 173 -2.11 3.36 12.33
CA GLU A 173 -1.20 4.25 13.06
C GLU A 173 0.19 3.62 13.21
N GLU A 174 0.28 2.32 13.54
CA GLU A 174 1.54 1.59 13.61
C GLU A 174 2.27 1.58 12.25
N ILE A 175 1.57 1.28 11.17
CA ILE A 175 2.10 1.35 9.80
C ILE A 175 2.63 2.74 9.47
N ALA A 176 1.98 3.81 9.97
CA ALA A 176 2.43 5.18 9.76
C ALA A 176 3.68 5.53 10.58
N GLU A 177 3.84 4.97 11.78
CA GLU A 177 5.06 5.10 12.58
C GLU A 177 6.23 4.32 11.96
N GLU A 178 5.94 3.17 11.35
CA GLU A 178 6.89 2.30 10.66
C GLU A 178 6.91 2.52 9.13
N ALA A 179 6.64 3.74 8.70
CA ALA A 179 6.49 4.07 7.28
C ALA A 179 7.72 3.75 6.42
N ASP A 180 8.91 3.72 7.01
CA ASP A 180 10.17 3.37 6.31
C ASP A 180 10.24 1.87 5.95
N GLU A 181 9.32 1.05 6.45
CA GLU A 181 9.24 -0.40 6.20
C GLU A 181 8.00 -0.77 5.38
N HIS A 182 6.96 0.05 5.40
CA HIS A 182 5.69 -0.24 4.76
C HIS A 182 5.46 0.51 3.44
N GLN A 183 4.79 -0.14 2.48
CA GLN A 183 4.24 0.54 1.30
C GLN A 183 3.02 -0.17 0.71
N VAL A 184 2.00 0.61 0.38
CA VAL A 184 0.80 0.16 -0.32
C VAL A 184 0.97 0.27 -1.84
N PHE A 185 0.69 -0.81 -2.55
CA PHE A 185 0.72 -0.91 -4.00
C PHE A 185 -0.67 -1.17 -4.58
N PHE A 186 -0.90 -0.70 -5.80
CA PHE A 186 -2.22 -0.70 -6.42
C PHE A 186 -2.18 -1.30 -7.82
N SER A 187 -3.24 -2.03 -8.20
CA SER A 187 -3.56 -2.25 -9.61
C SER A 187 -5.03 -2.07 -9.87
N PHE A 188 -5.40 -1.63 -11.07
CA PHE A 188 -6.78 -1.33 -11.39
C PHE A 188 -7.05 -1.54 -12.87
N THR A 189 -8.33 -1.63 -13.21
CA THR A 189 -8.77 -1.74 -14.60
C THR A 189 -8.20 -0.60 -15.44
N ASN A 190 -7.53 -0.95 -16.54
CA ASN A 190 -6.88 0.04 -17.41
C ASN A 190 -7.87 1.12 -17.87
N ASP A 191 -7.42 2.38 -17.83
CA ASP A 191 -8.21 3.59 -18.16
C ASP A 191 -9.41 3.89 -17.24
N ALA A 192 -9.58 3.17 -16.12
CA ALA A 192 -10.60 3.49 -15.10
C ALA A 192 -10.42 4.89 -14.53
N PHE A 193 -9.17 5.29 -14.32
CA PHE A 193 -8.78 6.62 -13.83
C PHE A 193 -8.07 7.41 -14.93
N SER A 194 -8.33 8.72 -14.95
CA SER A 194 -7.55 9.70 -15.74
C SER A 194 -6.29 10.16 -14.99
N SER A 195 -6.30 10.02 -13.66
CA SER A 195 -5.16 10.23 -12.76
C SER A 195 -5.34 9.32 -11.53
N PRO A 196 -4.37 8.46 -11.16
CA PRO A 196 -3.22 8.10 -11.97
C PRO A 196 -3.67 7.44 -13.29
N SER A 197 -2.82 7.52 -14.32
CA SER A 197 -3.07 6.85 -15.60
C SER A 197 -2.48 5.44 -15.62
N GLY A 198 -3.04 4.54 -16.43
CA GLY A 198 -2.50 3.19 -16.62
C GLY A 198 -3.33 2.15 -15.88
N ASN A 199 -2.64 1.20 -15.23
CA ASN A 199 -3.22 0.04 -14.54
C ASN A 199 -2.63 -0.17 -13.13
N GLY A 200 -1.88 0.79 -12.61
CA GLY A 200 -1.24 0.74 -11.29
C GLY A 200 0.21 0.26 -11.32
N ASN A 201 0.81 0.04 -10.15
CA ASN A 201 2.24 -0.18 -9.96
C ASN A 201 2.62 -1.56 -9.38
N ILE A 202 1.67 -2.49 -9.27
CA ILE A 202 1.93 -3.87 -8.84
C ILE A 202 2.80 -4.63 -9.86
N ASP A 203 2.57 -4.47 -11.17
CA ASP A 203 3.35 -5.13 -12.21
C ASP A 203 4.65 -4.38 -12.55
N ASN A 204 4.71 -3.09 -12.25
CA ASN A 204 5.87 -2.24 -12.43
C ASN A 204 5.87 -1.09 -11.41
N SER A 205 6.76 -1.14 -10.41
CA SER A 205 6.83 -0.15 -9.31
C SER A 205 7.06 1.29 -9.77
N SER A 206 7.57 1.49 -10.99
CA SER A 206 7.76 2.83 -11.58
C SER A 206 6.49 3.45 -12.17
N ASP A 207 5.39 2.69 -12.27
CA ASP A 207 4.13 3.22 -12.78
C ASP A 207 3.50 4.18 -11.76
N ALA A 208 2.81 5.19 -12.28
CA ALA A 208 2.38 6.31 -11.46
C ALA A 208 1.21 5.92 -10.55
N ILE A 209 1.31 6.29 -9.29
CA ILE A 209 0.22 6.42 -8.31
C ILE A 209 0.33 7.81 -7.70
N ASN A 210 -0.80 8.44 -7.38
CA ASN A 210 -0.80 9.74 -6.72
C ASN A 210 -0.80 9.54 -5.20
N TYR A 211 0.34 9.13 -4.66
CA TYR A 211 0.56 9.07 -3.22
C TYR A 211 0.48 10.47 -2.60
N LEU A 212 -0.15 10.57 -1.43
CA LEU A 212 -0.30 11.80 -0.66
C LEU A 212 0.50 11.79 0.65
N ASP A 213 1.07 10.63 0.98
CA ASP A 213 1.89 10.35 2.15
C ASP A 213 3.21 9.65 1.76
N GLU A 214 4.26 9.97 2.51
CA GLU A 214 5.63 9.50 2.29
C GLU A 214 6.31 9.21 3.63
N ASP A 215 7.29 8.33 3.62
CA ASP A 215 8.17 8.04 4.75
C ASP A 215 9.23 9.14 4.97
N SER A 216 10.13 8.91 5.95
CA SER A 216 11.16 9.88 6.32
C SER A 216 12.21 10.11 5.21
N ASN A 217 12.32 9.15 4.29
CA ASN A 217 13.22 9.15 3.13
C ASN A 217 12.57 9.72 1.85
N GLY A 218 11.27 10.02 1.90
CA GLY A 218 10.49 10.51 0.76
C GLY A 218 10.06 9.40 -0.21
N TYR A 219 9.96 8.16 0.26
CA TYR A 219 9.33 7.08 -0.49
C TYR A 219 7.86 6.95 -0.12
N PRO A 220 7.00 6.50 -1.04
CA PRO A 220 5.57 6.46 -0.76
C PRO A 220 5.20 5.51 0.38
N LEU A 221 4.20 5.88 1.17
CA LEU A 221 3.56 4.97 2.13
C LEU A 221 2.26 4.42 1.55
N GLY A 222 1.30 5.28 1.18
CA GLY A 222 0.08 4.89 0.49
C GLY A 222 -1.12 4.56 1.36
N LEU A 223 -1.12 5.00 2.63
CA LEU A 223 -2.35 5.09 3.42
C LEU A 223 -3.26 6.21 2.89
N GLU A 224 -2.72 7.21 2.18
CA GLU A 224 -3.49 8.25 1.51
C GLU A 224 -3.11 8.41 0.01
N THR A 225 -4.11 8.36 -0.89
CA THR A 225 -3.88 8.48 -2.34
C THR A 225 -4.98 9.26 -3.07
N SER A 226 -4.68 9.87 -4.22
CA SER A 226 -5.64 10.67 -5.02
C SER A 226 -6.04 10.01 -6.36
N TRP A 227 -7.34 9.97 -6.64
CA TRP A 227 -7.92 9.24 -7.77
C TRP A 227 -8.95 10.08 -8.54
N THR A 228 -8.65 10.43 -9.79
CA THR A 228 -9.59 11.07 -10.72
C THR A 228 -10.19 10.04 -11.67
N THR A 229 -11.47 9.73 -11.51
CA THR A 229 -12.20 8.77 -12.36
C THR A 229 -12.32 9.27 -13.81
N SER A 230 -12.30 8.34 -14.78
CA SER A 230 -12.27 8.64 -16.23
C SER A 230 -13.57 8.25 -16.92
N SER A 231 -13.77 6.95 -17.13
CA SER A 231 -14.79 6.40 -18.00
C SER A 231 -15.71 5.49 -17.20
N VAL A 232 -16.88 5.21 -17.74
CA VAL A 232 -17.77 4.22 -17.14
C VAL A 232 -17.07 2.87 -17.11
N VAL A 233 -17.00 2.27 -15.93
CA VAL A 233 -16.45 0.92 -15.68
C VAL A 233 -17.55 0.09 -15.02
N SER A 234 -17.75 -1.13 -15.52
CA SER A 234 -18.67 -2.12 -14.94
C SER A 234 -17.88 -3.39 -14.73
N ASP A 235 -17.97 -3.96 -13.53
CA ASP A 235 -17.24 -5.18 -13.18
C ASP A 235 -15.72 -5.07 -13.40
N GLY A 236 -15.16 -3.89 -13.15
CA GLY A 236 -13.72 -3.69 -13.10
C GLY A 236 -13.12 -4.28 -11.84
N THR A 237 -11.80 -4.25 -11.76
CA THR A 237 -10.99 -4.60 -10.60
C THR A 237 -10.25 -3.39 -10.06
N PHE A 238 -10.09 -3.37 -8.74
CA PHE A 238 -9.22 -2.48 -7.99
C PHE A 238 -8.57 -3.30 -6.88
N LYS A 239 -7.25 -3.46 -6.97
CA LYS A 239 -6.45 -4.31 -6.09
C LYS A 239 -5.53 -3.45 -5.24
N VAL A 240 -5.44 -3.76 -3.97
CA VAL A 240 -4.60 -3.10 -2.97
C VAL A 240 -3.74 -4.16 -2.29
N VAL A 241 -2.45 -3.87 -2.13
CA VAL A 241 -1.49 -4.75 -1.46
C VAL A 241 -0.66 -3.92 -0.51
N LEU A 242 -0.74 -4.18 0.79
CA LEU A 242 0.21 -3.66 1.76
C LEU A 242 1.41 -4.61 1.79
N MET A 243 2.60 -4.05 1.67
CA MET A 243 3.86 -4.79 1.76
C MET A 243 4.66 -4.29 2.96
N HIS A 244 5.12 -5.23 3.77
CA HIS A 244 6.13 -5.04 4.81
C HIS A 244 7.52 -5.37 4.23
N GLN A 245 8.42 -4.39 4.28
CA GLN A 245 9.72 -4.34 3.58
C GLN A 245 10.86 -3.88 4.52
N PRO A 246 11.07 -4.56 5.66
CA PRO A 246 12.02 -4.12 6.68
C PRO A 246 13.44 -4.12 6.11
N ASP A 247 14.18 -3.05 6.37
CA ASP A 247 15.56 -2.81 5.87
C ASP A 247 15.75 -2.77 4.33
N VAL A 248 14.72 -3.03 3.53
CA VAL A 248 14.83 -3.21 2.06
C VAL A 248 13.98 -2.24 1.24
N LYS A 249 13.12 -1.44 1.88
CA LYS A 249 12.36 -0.39 1.20
C LYS A 249 13.27 0.65 0.55
N THR A 250 12.97 0.98 -0.70
CA THR A 250 13.68 1.96 -1.52
C THR A 250 12.73 2.64 -2.49
N SER A 251 13.16 3.74 -3.11
CA SER A 251 12.44 4.37 -4.26
C SER A 251 12.11 3.45 -5.45
N SER A 252 12.64 2.23 -5.50
CA SER A 252 12.37 1.25 -6.57
C SER A 252 11.66 -0.02 -6.09
N SER A 253 11.40 -0.13 -4.79
CA SER A 253 10.78 -1.33 -4.22
C SER A 253 9.38 -1.54 -4.80
N GLY A 254 9.01 -2.80 -4.92
CA GLY A 254 7.70 -3.24 -5.39
C GLY A 254 7.18 -4.41 -4.58
N VAL A 255 6.08 -5.00 -5.03
CA VAL A 255 5.42 -6.16 -4.39
C VAL A 255 6.26 -7.46 -4.32
N ASN A 256 7.53 -7.44 -4.74
CA ASN A 256 8.43 -8.59 -4.65
C ASN A 256 9.59 -8.34 -3.66
N ASP A 257 9.62 -7.19 -2.98
CA ASP A 257 10.71 -6.74 -2.11
C ASP A 257 10.26 -6.77 -0.63
N GLY A 258 9.78 -7.90 -0.15
CA GLY A 258 9.21 -8.05 1.21
C GLY A 258 8.13 -9.14 1.22
N ASP A 259 7.33 -9.14 2.27
CA ASP A 259 6.15 -9.99 2.42
C ASP A 259 4.87 -9.13 2.45
N ALA A 260 3.74 -9.71 2.07
CA ALA A 260 2.47 -8.97 2.01
C ALA A 260 1.68 -9.20 3.29
N ASP A 261 1.26 -8.12 3.95
CA ASP A 261 0.43 -8.20 5.16
C ASP A 261 -1.03 -8.41 4.77
N PHE A 262 -1.47 -7.79 3.66
CA PHE A 262 -2.69 -8.20 2.97
C PHE A 262 -2.63 -7.99 1.45
N GLU A 263 -3.49 -8.74 0.75
CA GLU A 263 -3.77 -8.57 -0.66
C GLU A 263 -5.28 -8.62 -0.90
N LEU A 264 -5.88 -7.50 -1.32
CA LEU A 264 -7.33 -7.35 -1.48
C LEU A 264 -7.68 -6.98 -2.93
N GLU A 265 -8.65 -7.67 -3.54
CA GLU A 265 -9.17 -7.34 -4.86
C GLU A 265 -10.67 -7.00 -4.80
N PHE A 266 -10.97 -5.71 -4.89
CA PHE A 266 -12.33 -5.18 -4.92
C PHE A 266 -12.86 -5.14 -6.35
N LYS A 267 -14.17 -5.36 -6.47
CA LYS A 267 -14.91 -5.02 -7.68
C LYS A 267 -15.05 -3.50 -7.78
N LEU A 268 -14.72 -2.95 -8.94
CA LEU A 268 -14.81 -1.52 -9.25
C LEU A 268 -15.92 -1.22 -10.27
N ASN A 269 -16.81 -0.29 -9.91
CA ASN A 269 -17.78 0.31 -10.81
C ASN A 269 -17.62 1.84 -10.81
N ILE A 270 -17.65 2.45 -11.99
CA ILE A 270 -17.61 3.91 -12.18
C ILE A 270 -18.80 4.27 -13.07
N GLN A 271 -19.68 5.18 -12.62
CA GLN A 271 -20.93 5.50 -13.34
C GLN A 271 -21.35 6.98 -13.31
#